data_AF-A0A319FN32-F1
#
_entry.id   AF-A0A319FN32-F1
#
_cell.length_a   1.000
_cell.length_b   1.000
_cell.length_c   1.000
_cell.angle_alpha   90.00
_cell.angle_beta   90.00
_cell.angle_gamma   90.00
#
_symmetry.space_group_name_H-M   'P 1'
#
loop_
_entity.id
_entity.type
_entity.pdbx_description
1 polymer ?
#
loop_
_entity_poly.entity_id
_entity_poly.type
_entity_poly.pdbx_seq_one_letter_code
_entity_poly.pdbx_strand_id
1 'polypeptide(L)'
;MGDYGQAVSSLTAQVPGSNPPSSVTDSDEISVLVTGFGPFKSNLVNASYLIASSLPSAFTFSPTPSKNSDATPRRVSIHVHPSPIPVAYSTVSTTIPAILDDYVKAHGRRPDIVLHMGIAGMRKFYSVETKAHRDGYVMSDIKGRAGYEDGEKHWRELDLPLMLKAGPVTESEEISVIASPEKGHLIPRPPDDNFLVAWKTFCPPETDARISTDAGRYLCEFIFYTSLAQAYHGGHDRNVSFLHVPATCLDEDIELGKEVAIALIKALVTSWSDEQVPSNP
;
A
#
# COMPACT_ATOMS: atom_id res chain seq x y z
N MET A 1 29.34 60.53 -18.06
CA MET A 1 29.26 61.78 -17.28
C MET A 1 28.02 62.52 -17.74
N GLY A 2 27.18 62.96 -16.79
CA GLY A 2 25.82 63.52 -16.98
C GLY A 2 24.75 62.44 -16.74
N ASP A 3 23.72 62.61 -15.91
CA ASP A 3 23.22 63.79 -15.21
C ASP A 3 22.38 63.35 -13.99
N TYR A 4 22.20 64.24 -13.00
CA TYR A 4 21.55 64.03 -11.70
C TYR A 4 20.08 64.50 -11.66
N GLY A 5 19.24 63.86 -10.84
CA GLY A 5 17.97 64.39 -10.29
C GLY A 5 16.74 63.49 -10.55
N GLN A 6 15.85 63.15 -9.62
CA GLN A 6 15.50 63.62 -8.27
C GLN A 6 14.87 62.48 -7.44
N ALA A 7 15.09 62.51 -6.11
CA ALA A 7 14.26 61.79 -5.10
C ALA A 7 12.89 62.52 -4.96
N VAL A 8 11.76 61.91 -4.56
CA VAL A 8 11.32 61.50 -3.21
C VAL A 8 9.96 60.76 -3.45
N SER A 9 9.62 59.62 -2.83
CA SER A 9 8.89 59.61 -1.56
C SER A 9 8.77 58.20 -0.97
N SER A 10 9.13 58.14 0.31
CA SER A 10 9.03 57.05 1.27
C SER A 10 7.60 56.86 1.79
N LEU A 11 7.16 55.60 1.84
CA LEU A 11 6.15 55.12 2.79
C LEU A 11 6.57 53.74 3.31
N THR A 12 7.13 53.72 4.50
CA THR A 12 7.24 52.54 5.36
C THR A 12 5.88 52.27 6.02
N ALA A 13 5.40 51.04 5.97
CA ALA A 13 4.41 50.52 6.90
C ALA A 13 4.77 49.07 7.28
N GLN A 14 4.63 48.78 8.57
CA GLN A 14 5.12 47.60 9.28
C GLN A 14 4.30 46.31 9.03
N VAL A 15 4.99 45.21 9.33
CA VAL A 15 4.65 43.77 9.31
C VAL A 15 3.35 43.41 10.05
N PRO A 16 2.68 42.31 9.65
CA PRO A 16 2.37 41.27 10.64
C PRO A 16 2.84 39.88 10.20
N GLY A 17 3.31 39.11 11.18
CA GLY A 17 4.12 37.92 11.01
C GLY A 17 3.47 36.82 10.18
N SER A 18 4.23 36.28 9.24
CA SER A 18 4.01 34.93 8.74
C SER A 18 4.85 34.00 9.63
N ASN A 19 4.20 33.36 10.60
CA ASN A 19 4.75 32.16 11.21
C ASN A 19 5.20 31.21 10.07
N PRO A 20 6.39 30.57 10.17
CA PRO A 20 6.67 29.44 9.30
C PRO A 20 5.50 28.44 9.45
N PRO A 21 5.05 27.78 8.37
CA PRO A 21 4.01 26.77 8.50
C PRO A 21 4.51 25.76 9.53
N SER A 22 3.84 25.73 10.67
CA SER A 22 4.11 24.81 11.75
C SER A 22 4.17 23.41 11.15
N SER A 23 5.32 22.76 11.28
CA SER A 23 5.47 21.33 11.04
C SER A 23 4.64 20.59 12.09
N VAL A 24 3.32 20.61 11.91
CA VAL A 24 2.45 19.60 12.48
C VAL A 24 2.81 18.37 11.68
N THR A 25 3.59 17.48 12.27
CA THR A 25 3.52 16.08 11.86
C THR A 25 2.04 15.72 11.94
N ASP A 26 1.39 15.59 10.79
CA ASP A 26 -0.04 15.29 10.63
C ASP A 26 -0.22 13.85 11.13
N SER A 27 -0.25 13.65 12.45
CA SER A 27 -0.33 12.32 13.07
C SER A 27 -1.61 11.58 12.70
N ASP A 28 -2.58 12.30 12.14
CA ASP A 28 -3.86 11.78 11.65
C ASP A 28 -3.84 11.42 10.15
N GLU A 29 -2.74 11.70 9.42
CA GLU A 29 -2.60 11.38 8.01
C GLU A 29 -2.13 9.94 7.78
N ILE A 30 -2.92 9.20 7.00
CA ILE A 30 -2.60 7.84 6.60
C ILE A 30 -1.75 7.87 5.34
N SER A 31 -0.61 7.19 5.35
CA SER A 31 0.28 7.11 4.21
C SER A 31 0.34 5.71 3.61
N VAL A 32 0.18 5.65 2.28
CA VAL A 32 0.08 4.41 1.51
C VAL A 32 1.21 4.35 0.50
N LEU A 33 2.07 3.34 0.59
CA LEU A 33 3.07 3.03 -0.44
C LEU A 33 2.45 2.11 -1.48
N VAL A 34 2.55 2.46 -2.77
CA VAL A 34 1.96 1.69 -3.88
C VAL A 34 3.03 1.27 -4.89
N THR A 35 2.97 0.02 -5.35
CA THR A 35 3.80 -0.46 -6.46
C THR A 35 2.97 -1.19 -7.51
N GLY A 36 3.41 -1.15 -8.76
CA GLY A 36 2.91 -2.02 -9.84
C GLY A 36 4.05 -2.69 -10.59
N PHE A 37 3.75 -3.78 -11.31
CA PHE A 37 4.73 -4.51 -12.10
C PHE A 37 4.93 -3.91 -13.49
N GLY A 38 6.12 -4.14 -14.05
CA GLY A 38 6.46 -3.81 -15.43
C GLY A 38 6.05 -4.87 -16.45
N PRO A 39 6.48 -4.71 -17.71
CA PRO A 39 6.16 -5.63 -18.80
C PRO A 39 6.61 -7.08 -18.53
N PHE A 40 5.82 -8.04 -19.00
CA PHE A 40 6.14 -9.48 -18.92
C PHE A 40 5.41 -10.32 -19.98
N LYS A 41 6.16 -11.24 -20.62
CA LYS A 41 5.67 -12.09 -21.72
C LYS A 41 4.99 -11.24 -22.80
N SER A 42 3.73 -11.50 -23.13
CA SER A 42 2.93 -10.76 -24.11
C SER A 42 2.40 -9.41 -23.60
N ASN A 43 2.52 -9.13 -22.30
CA ASN A 43 2.09 -7.85 -21.72
C ASN A 43 3.24 -6.85 -21.84
N LEU A 44 3.33 -6.20 -23.00
CA LEU A 44 4.32 -5.15 -23.28
C LEU A 44 4.06 -3.89 -22.44
N VAL A 45 2.84 -3.73 -21.97
CA VAL A 45 2.39 -2.74 -21.00
C VAL A 45 1.66 -3.49 -19.90
N ASN A 46 1.82 -3.06 -18.65
CA ASN A 46 1.26 -3.75 -17.50
C ASN A 46 0.27 -2.82 -16.77
N ALA A 47 -1.01 -3.20 -16.79
CA ALA A 47 -2.11 -2.43 -16.21
C ALA A 47 -1.87 -2.10 -14.74
N SER A 48 -1.20 -2.97 -13.97
CA SER A 48 -0.94 -2.72 -12.55
C SER A 48 -0.11 -1.46 -12.30
N TYR A 49 0.92 -1.20 -13.11
CA TYR A 49 1.72 0.02 -12.97
C TYR A 49 1.04 1.25 -13.56
N LEU A 50 0.25 1.08 -14.64
CA LEU A 50 -0.55 2.17 -15.19
C LEU A 50 -1.59 2.66 -14.16
N ILE A 51 -2.31 1.73 -13.52
CA ILE A 51 -3.26 2.03 -12.45
C ILE A 51 -2.54 2.66 -11.26
N ALA A 52 -1.38 2.13 -10.84
CA ALA A 52 -0.60 2.74 -9.76
C ALA A 52 -0.25 4.19 -10.08
N SER A 53 0.22 4.45 -11.30
CA SER A 53 0.68 5.76 -11.74
C SER A 53 -0.45 6.77 -11.97
N SER A 54 -1.69 6.31 -12.15
CA SER A 54 -2.86 7.19 -12.31
C SER A 54 -3.49 7.62 -10.98
N LEU A 55 -3.08 7.02 -9.85
CA LEU A 55 -3.60 7.39 -8.53
C LEU A 55 -3.29 8.86 -8.19
N PRO A 56 -4.22 9.57 -7.53
CA PRO A 56 -3.94 10.91 -7.02
C PRO A 56 -2.88 10.85 -5.92
N SER A 57 -2.11 11.93 -5.74
CA SER A 57 -1.10 11.99 -4.66
C SER A 57 -1.71 11.99 -3.26
N ALA A 58 -2.95 12.46 -3.11
CA ALA A 58 -3.70 12.39 -1.86
C ALA A 58 -5.21 12.49 -2.11
N PHE A 59 -6.00 12.01 -1.16
CA PHE A 59 -7.45 12.25 -1.13
C PHE A 59 -7.95 12.24 0.31
N THR A 60 -9.15 12.81 0.52
CA THR A 60 -9.85 12.79 1.82
C THR A 60 -11.19 12.10 1.64
N PHE A 61 -11.57 11.27 2.60
CA PHE A 61 -12.90 10.65 2.62
C PHE A 61 -13.43 10.52 4.05
N SER A 62 -14.74 10.49 4.21
CA SER A 62 -15.38 10.18 5.49
C SER A 62 -15.81 8.70 5.46
N PRO A 63 -15.35 7.87 6.40
CA PRO A 63 -15.89 6.53 6.58
C PRO A 63 -17.40 6.59 6.85
N THR A 64 -18.15 5.55 6.53
CA THR A 64 -19.56 5.48 6.90
C THR A 64 -19.71 5.56 8.43
N PRO A 65 -20.66 6.35 8.97
CA PRO A 65 -20.83 6.46 10.42
C PRO A 65 -21.08 5.08 11.04
N SER A 66 -20.22 4.67 11.99
CA SER A 66 -20.55 3.56 12.87
C SER A 66 -21.62 4.02 13.86
N LYS A 67 -22.40 3.08 14.42
CA LYS A 67 -23.53 3.41 15.33
C LYS A 67 -23.15 4.27 16.54
N ASN A 68 -21.85 4.44 16.85
CA ASN A 68 -21.35 5.12 18.04
C ASN A 68 -20.28 6.21 17.79
N SER A 69 -20.02 6.63 16.55
CA SER A 69 -19.02 7.69 16.28
C SER A 69 -19.35 8.53 15.05
N ASP A 70 -19.24 9.85 15.18
CA ASP A 70 -19.24 10.74 14.02
C ASP A 70 -18.11 10.37 13.06
N ALA A 71 -18.41 10.37 11.77
CA ALA A 71 -17.45 10.05 10.72
C ALA A 71 -16.40 11.16 10.59
N THR A 72 -15.28 11.03 11.31
CA THR A 72 -14.14 11.93 11.16
C THR A 72 -13.52 11.75 9.76
N PRO A 73 -13.39 12.83 8.96
CA PRO A 73 -12.70 12.76 7.68
C PRO A 73 -11.28 12.21 7.85
N ARG A 74 -10.87 11.28 7.00
CA ARG A 74 -9.54 10.69 6.95
C ARG A 74 -8.81 11.19 5.71
N ARG A 75 -7.62 11.77 5.92
CA ARG A 75 -6.72 12.17 4.84
C ARG A 75 -5.75 11.02 4.55
N VAL A 76 -5.61 10.70 3.26
CA VAL A 76 -4.73 9.65 2.77
C VAL A 76 -3.74 10.25 1.78
N SER A 77 -2.44 10.07 2.00
CA SER A 77 -1.38 10.33 1.02
C SER A 77 -0.93 9.04 0.35
N ILE A 78 -0.81 9.08 -0.97
CA ILE A 78 -0.38 7.95 -1.80
C ILE A 78 1.02 8.24 -2.34
N HIS A 79 1.93 7.32 -2.07
CA HIS A 79 3.31 7.34 -2.51
C HIS A 79 3.52 6.20 -3.51
N VAL A 80 3.40 6.51 -4.79
CA VAL A 80 3.62 5.53 -5.86
C VAL A 80 5.12 5.40 -6.11
N HIS A 81 5.64 4.17 -6.12
CA HIS A 81 7.03 3.95 -6.52
C HIS A 81 7.22 4.36 -8.00
N PRO A 82 8.19 5.23 -8.33
CA PRO A 82 8.25 5.93 -9.62
C PRO A 82 8.66 5.09 -10.83
N SER A 83 8.99 3.81 -10.63
CA SER A 83 9.32 2.89 -11.71
C SER A 83 8.56 1.58 -11.59
N PRO A 84 8.16 0.95 -12.69
CA PRO A 84 7.52 -0.35 -12.62
C PRO A 84 8.48 -1.40 -12.06
N ILE A 85 8.00 -2.26 -11.16
CA ILE A 85 8.81 -3.36 -10.61
C ILE A 85 9.04 -4.39 -11.71
N PRO A 86 10.31 -4.66 -12.11
CA PRO A 86 10.59 -5.72 -13.07
C PRO A 86 10.10 -7.08 -12.57
N VAL A 87 9.51 -7.87 -13.46
CA VAL A 87 8.99 -9.22 -13.15
C VAL A 87 10.15 -10.22 -13.06
N ALA A 88 11.01 -10.03 -12.07
CA ALA A 88 12.21 -10.82 -11.79
C ALA A 88 12.36 -11.07 -10.28
N TYR A 89 12.64 -12.31 -9.87
CA TYR A 89 12.73 -12.68 -8.46
C TYR A 89 13.87 -11.95 -7.74
N SER A 90 15.06 -11.87 -8.36
CA SER A 90 16.18 -11.07 -7.82
C SER A 90 15.81 -9.61 -7.62
N THR A 91 15.02 -9.07 -8.54
CA THR A 91 14.68 -7.66 -8.47
C THR A 91 13.74 -7.43 -7.29
N VAL A 92 12.71 -8.25 -7.14
CA VAL A 92 11.82 -8.14 -5.97
C VAL A 92 12.56 -8.32 -4.65
N SER A 93 13.45 -9.31 -4.55
CA SER A 93 14.17 -9.59 -3.30
C SER A 93 15.10 -8.46 -2.86
N THR A 94 15.63 -7.65 -3.79
CA THR A 94 16.48 -6.50 -3.46
C THR A 94 15.73 -5.17 -3.41
N THR A 95 14.76 -4.97 -4.31
CA THR A 95 14.11 -3.67 -4.51
C THR A 95 13.09 -3.38 -3.42
N ILE A 96 12.36 -4.38 -2.93
CA ILE A 96 11.34 -4.15 -1.90
C ILE A 96 11.95 -3.69 -0.57
N PRO A 97 13.01 -4.33 -0.04
CA PRO A 97 13.71 -3.80 1.12
C PRO A 97 14.22 -2.37 0.90
N ALA A 98 14.84 -2.10 -0.26
CA ALA A 98 15.36 -0.78 -0.58
C ALA A 98 14.26 0.30 -0.64
N ILE A 99 13.11 0.02 -1.26
CA ILE A 99 11.97 0.95 -1.31
C ILE A 99 11.49 1.28 0.10
N LEU A 100 11.34 0.28 0.97
CA LEU A 100 10.88 0.48 2.33
C LEU A 100 11.89 1.26 3.18
N ASP A 101 13.18 0.96 3.03
CA ASP A 101 14.25 1.69 3.72
C ASP A 101 14.32 3.15 3.27
N ASP A 102 14.23 3.41 1.97
CA ASP A 102 14.24 4.77 1.43
C ASP A 102 12.99 5.55 1.83
N TYR A 103 11.83 4.87 1.89
CA TYR A 103 10.61 5.45 2.44
C TYR A 103 10.81 5.85 3.91
N VAL A 104 11.35 4.97 4.75
CA VAL A 104 11.61 5.29 6.17
C VAL A 104 12.59 6.45 6.32
N LYS A 105 13.65 6.50 5.50
CA LYS A 105 14.60 7.64 5.50
C LYS A 105 13.92 8.95 5.10
N ALA A 106 13.01 8.92 4.12
CA ALA A 106 12.33 10.11 3.62
C ALA A 106 11.21 10.61 4.55
N HIS A 107 10.51 9.70 5.23
CA HIS A 107 9.30 10.00 6.01
C HIS A 107 9.49 9.89 7.53
N GLY A 108 10.61 9.34 8.01
CA GLY A 108 10.88 9.10 9.43
C GLY A 108 10.05 7.98 10.06
N ARG A 109 9.20 7.30 9.28
CA ARG A 109 8.31 6.22 9.70
C ARG A 109 8.06 5.23 8.56
N ARG A 110 7.55 4.04 8.89
CA ARG A 110 7.05 3.09 7.87
C ARG A 110 5.72 3.60 7.28
N PRO A 111 5.36 3.22 6.05
CA PRO A 111 4.03 3.51 5.52
C PRO A 111 2.98 2.78 6.37
N ASP A 112 1.77 3.34 6.48
CA ASP A 112 0.66 2.74 7.22
C ASP A 112 0.03 1.58 6.45
N ILE A 113 0.12 1.62 5.11
CA ILE A 113 -0.31 0.55 4.20
C ILE A 113 0.74 0.40 3.10
N VAL A 114 1.13 -0.84 2.78
CA VAL A 114 1.84 -1.18 1.55
C VAL A 114 0.88 -1.91 0.63
N LEU A 115 0.59 -1.34 -0.55
CA LEU A 115 -0.28 -1.92 -1.57
C LEU A 115 0.55 -2.30 -2.81
N HIS A 116 0.66 -3.60 -3.04
CA HIS A 116 1.20 -4.12 -4.30
C HIS A 116 0.08 -4.43 -5.27
N MET A 117 0.30 -4.15 -6.56
CA MET A 117 -0.65 -4.47 -7.62
C MET A 117 -0.01 -5.31 -8.70
N GLY A 118 -0.76 -6.27 -9.23
CA GLY A 118 -0.30 -7.12 -10.33
C GLY A 118 -1.46 -7.54 -11.22
N ILE A 119 -1.15 -7.86 -12.48
CA ILE A 119 -2.16 -8.38 -13.42
C ILE A 119 -2.43 -9.85 -13.14
N ALA A 120 -3.70 -10.24 -13.15
CA ALA A 120 -4.10 -11.64 -13.23
C ALA A 120 -4.66 -11.91 -14.64
N GLY A 121 -3.80 -12.37 -15.55
CA GLY A 121 -4.05 -12.34 -17.00
C GLY A 121 -5.37 -12.98 -17.49
N MET A 122 -5.93 -13.94 -16.75
CA MET A 122 -7.19 -14.60 -17.12
C MET A 122 -8.42 -14.06 -16.37
N ARG A 123 -8.22 -13.22 -15.35
CA ARG A 123 -9.31 -12.67 -14.52
C ARG A 123 -9.85 -11.40 -15.20
N LYS A 124 -11.18 -11.29 -15.28
CA LYS A 124 -11.91 -10.09 -15.72
C LYS A 124 -12.49 -9.30 -14.54
N PHE A 125 -11.99 -9.59 -13.34
CA PHE A 125 -12.47 -9.05 -12.08
C PHE A 125 -11.29 -8.60 -11.23
N TYR A 126 -11.55 -7.74 -10.26
CA TYR A 126 -10.58 -7.27 -9.29
C TYR A 126 -10.60 -8.18 -8.08
N SER A 127 -9.44 -8.54 -7.54
CA SER A 127 -9.39 -9.35 -6.33
C SER A 127 -8.29 -8.97 -5.38
N VAL A 128 -8.65 -8.82 -4.11
CA VAL A 128 -7.68 -8.62 -3.02
C VAL A 128 -7.23 -9.98 -2.48
N GLU A 129 -5.93 -10.17 -2.31
CA GLU A 129 -5.36 -11.42 -1.80
C GLU A 129 -5.25 -11.38 -0.27
N THR A 130 -5.57 -12.50 0.38
CA THR A 130 -5.66 -12.59 1.85
C THR A 130 -4.43 -13.20 2.51
N LYS A 131 -3.62 -13.95 1.73
CA LYS A 131 -2.45 -14.67 2.21
C LYS A 131 -1.43 -14.85 1.11
N ALA A 132 -0.18 -15.07 1.50
CA ALA A 132 0.93 -15.41 0.61
C ALA A 132 1.68 -16.62 1.16
N HIS A 133 2.28 -17.41 0.28
CA HIS A 133 3.01 -18.61 0.67
C HIS A 133 4.51 -18.50 0.39
N ARG A 134 5.33 -19.13 1.23
CA ARG A 134 6.79 -19.04 1.18
C ARG A 134 7.42 -19.77 0.00
N ASP A 135 6.80 -20.87 -0.45
CA ASP A 135 7.44 -21.86 -1.32
C ASP A 135 6.60 -22.15 -2.57
N GLY A 136 7.26 -22.63 -3.63
CA GLY A 136 6.61 -23.15 -4.85
C GLY A 136 6.82 -22.30 -6.11
N TYR A 137 7.80 -21.41 -6.12
CA TYR A 137 8.08 -20.44 -7.19
C TYR A 137 8.90 -21.06 -8.33
N VAL A 138 8.30 -22.02 -9.04
CA VAL A 138 8.98 -22.80 -10.10
C VAL A 138 8.94 -22.16 -11.48
N MET A 139 8.08 -21.16 -11.69
CA MET A 139 7.92 -20.50 -12.99
C MET A 139 9.07 -19.54 -13.27
N SER A 140 9.65 -19.60 -14.48
CA SER A 140 10.73 -18.69 -14.88
C SER A 140 10.26 -17.24 -15.04
N ASP A 141 11.07 -16.33 -14.53
CA ASP A 141 10.90 -14.87 -14.62
C ASP A 141 11.45 -14.27 -15.94
N ILE A 142 11.48 -12.93 -16.08
CA ILE A 142 12.07 -12.28 -17.29
C ILE A 142 13.57 -12.56 -17.49
N LYS A 143 14.26 -13.04 -16.45
CA LYS A 143 15.67 -13.43 -16.48
C LYS A 143 15.83 -14.95 -16.65
N GLY A 144 14.74 -15.69 -16.85
CA GLY A 144 14.75 -17.13 -17.00
C GLY A 144 14.95 -17.91 -15.69
N ARG A 145 14.80 -17.28 -14.52
CA ARG A 145 15.10 -17.89 -13.22
C ARG A 145 13.84 -18.21 -12.42
N ALA A 146 13.91 -19.26 -11.61
CA ALA A 146 12.90 -19.62 -10.61
C ALA A 146 13.20 -18.92 -9.26
N GLY A 147 12.22 -18.87 -8.36
CA GLY A 147 12.29 -18.07 -7.13
C GLY A 147 13.05 -18.71 -5.95
N TYR A 148 13.61 -19.91 -6.12
CA TYR A 148 14.26 -20.62 -5.01
C TYR A 148 15.48 -19.87 -4.44
N GLU A 149 16.44 -19.50 -5.30
CA GLU A 149 17.68 -18.84 -4.87
C GLU A 149 17.46 -17.40 -4.41
N ASP A 150 16.48 -16.70 -4.99
CA ASP A 150 16.23 -15.29 -4.69
C ASP A 150 15.26 -15.08 -3.51
N GLY A 151 14.61 -16.12 -2.99
CA GLY A 151 13.65 -16.00 -1.90
C GLY A 151 13.52 -17.25 -1.04
N GLU A 152 13.04 -18.38 -1.59
CA GLU A 152 12.67 -19.56 -0.78
C GLU A 152 13.80 -20.04 0.12
N LYS A 153 15.02 -20.12 -0.42
CA LYS A 153 16.20 -20.56 0.32
C LYS A 153 16.45 -19.68 1.54
N HIS A 154 16.48 -18.37 1.35
CA HIS A 154 16.70 -17.40 2.42
C HIS A 154 15.57 -17.43 3.46
N TRP A 155 14.31 -17.50 3.02
CA TRP A 155 13.17 -17.58 3.92
C TRP A 155 13.16 -18.87 4.75
N ARG A 156 13.69 -19.97 4.21
CA ARG A 156 13.89 -21.23 4.96
C ARG A 156 15.02 -21.13 5.97
N GLU A 157 16.15 -20.53 5.58
CA GLU A 157 17.28 -20.30 6.47
C GLU A 157 16.91 -19.42 7.68
N LEU A 158 15.99 -18.47 7.47
CA LEU A 158 15.40 -17.63 8.52
C LEU A 158 14.23 -18.28 9.28
N ASP A 159 13.88 -19.52 8.96
CA ASP A 159 12.72 -20.24 9.52
C ASP A 159 11.40 -19.46 9.46
N LEU A 160 11.16 -18.74 8.36
CA LEU A 160 9.95 -17.94 8.21
C LEU A 160 8.71 -18.81 7.97
N PRO A 161 7.52 -18.39 8.45
CA PRO A 161 6.29 -19.17 8.30
C PRO A 161 5.97 -19.52 6.86
N LEU A 162 5.51 -20.76 6.62
CA LEU A 162 5.10 -21.24 5.29
C LEU A 162 4.02 -20.38 4.62
N MET A 163 3.22 -19.69 5.42
CA MET A 163 2.15 -18.80 4.97
C MET A 163 2.11 -17.58 5.88
N LEU A 164 2.00 -16.41 5.28
CA LEU A 164 1.83 -15.14 5.96
C LEU A 164 0.56 -14.45 5.48
N LYS A 165 0.00 -13.63 6.36
CA LYS A 165 -1.19 -12.81 6.14
C LYS A 165 -1.02 -11.45 6.80
N ALA A 166 -1.77 -10.46 6.33
CA ALA A 166 -1.84 -9.17 7.00
C ALA A 166 -2.28 -9.36 8.46
N GLY A 167 -1.68 -8.61 9.38
CA GLY A 167 -1.92 -8.81 10.81
C GLY A 167 -1.04 -7.90 11.66
N PRO A 168 -1.39 -7.71 12.95
CA PRO A 168 -0.52 -7.02 13.88
C PRO A 168 0.77 -7.84 14.13
N VAL A 169 1.78 -7.20 14.71
CA VAL A 169 2.91 -7.88 15.36
C VAL A 169 2.36 -9.03 16.19
N THR A 170 2.82 -10.24 15.91
CA THR A 170 2.49 -11.40 16.73
C THR A 170 3.46 -11.39 17.90
N GLU A 171 3.00 -10.98 19.08
CA GLU A 171 3.69 -11.22 20.35
C GLU A 171 3.99 -12.71 20.44
N SER A 172 5.28 -13.06 20.36
CA SER A 172 5.71 -14.32 20.95
C SER A 172 5.70 -14.05 22.46
N GLU A 173 4.96 -14.89 23.19
CA GLU A 173 4.80 -14.98 24.65
C GLU A 173 5.74 -14.12 25.52
N GLU A 174 5.12 -13.37 26.45
CA GLU A 174 5.72 -12.55 27.51
C GLU A 174 6.46 -11.29 27.06
N ILE A 175 5.73 -10.17 26.97
CA ILE A 175 5.99 -8.96 27.76
C ILE A 175 4.74 -8.09 27.71
N SER A 176 4.07 -8.01 28.86
CA SER A 176 3.09 -6.98 29.17
C SER A 176 3.81 -5.63 29.31
N VAL A 177 3.73 -4.74 28.31
CA VAL A 177 3.91 -3.30 28.55
C VAL A 177 2.87 -2.54 27.73
N ILE A 178 1.86 -2.09 28.46
CA ILE A 178 1.07 -0.86 28.31
C ILE A 178 1.66 0.07 27.23
N ALA A 179 1.25 -0.13 25.99
CA ALA A 179 1.23 0.93 25.00
C ALA A 179 -0.24 1.27 24.80
N SER A 180 -0.67 2.40 25.35
CA SER A 180 -1.94 2.99 24.95
C SER A 180 -1.94 3.12 23.43
N PRO A 181 -3.00 2.71 22.71
CA PRO A 181 -3.04 2.90 21.26
C PRO A 181 -2.89 4.39 20.99
N GLU A 182 -1.77 4.76 20.36
CA GLU A 182 -1.64 6.11 19.84
C GLU A 182 -2.80 6.32 18.85
N LYS A 183 -3.52 7.43 19.04
CA LYS A 183 -4.66 7.82 18.21
C LYS A 183 -4.21 7.78 16.74
N GLY A 184 -4.84 6.94 15.92
CA GLY A 184 -4.56 6.85 14.48
C GLY A 184 -3.81 5.60 14.00
N HIS A 185 -3.38 4.69 14.89
CA HIS A 185 -2.72 3.45 14.49
C HIS A 185 -3.71 2.46 13.83
N LEU A 186 -3.46 2.09 12.57
CA LEU A 186 -4.23 1.07 11.86
C LEU A 186 -3.84 -0.31 12.37
N ILE A 187 -4.82 -1.20 12.57
CA ILE A 187 -4.60 -2.61 12.96
C ILE A 187 -4.81 -3.50 11.73
N PRO A 188 -3.74 -3.96 11.06
CA PRO A 188 -3.88 -4.76 9.86
C PRO A 188 -4.54 -6.09 10.15
N ARG A 189 -5.40 -6.52 9.22
CA ARG A 189 -6.03 -7.83 9.24
C ARG A 189 -6.29 -8.30 7.81
N PRO A 190 -6.39 -9.61 7.56
CA PRO A 190 -6.73 -10.13 6.24
C PRO A 190 -8.14 -9.68 5.85
N PRO A 191 -8.39 -9.33 4.56
CA PRO A 191 -9.74 -9.12 4.04
C PRO A 191 -10.68 -10.29 4.34
N ASP A 192 -11.87 -10.00 4.87
CA ASP A 192 -12.97 -10.94 5.13
C ASP A 192 -14.27 -10.53 4.41
N ASP A 193 -15.37 -11.24 4.62
CA ASP A 193 -16.64 -10.92 3.95
C ASP A 193 -17.16 -9.52 4.29
N ASN A 194 -16.93 -9.04 5.52
CA ASN A 194 -17.30 -7.68 5.93
C ASN A 194 -16.46 -6.63 5.20
N PHE A 195 -15.16 -6.88 5.07
CA PHE A 195 -14.26 -6.07 4.25
C PHE A 195 -14.75 -6.02 2.80
N LEU A 196 -15.15 -7.17 2.22
CA LEU A 196 -15.60 -7.23 0.84
C LEU A 196 -16.87 -6.41 0.63
N VAL A 197 -17.82 -6.45 1.57
CA VAL A 197 -19.01 -5.60 1.55
C VAL A 197 -18.58 -4.12 1.58
N ALA A 198 -17.72 -3.73 2.52
CA ALA A 198 -17.24 -2.35 2.61
C ALA A 198 -16.53 -1.90 1.33
N TRP A 199 -15.63 -2.71 0.78
CA TRP A 199 -14.93 -2.39 -0.46
C TRP A 199 -15.90 -2.17 -1.62
N LYS A 200 -16.89 -3.04 -1.79
CA LYS A 200 -17.92 -2.88 -2.82
C LYS A 200 -18.75 -1.61 -2.65
N THR A 201 -18.97 -1.11 -1.42
CA THR A 201 -19.68 0.17 -1.22
C THR A 201 -18.88 1.39 -1.68
N PHE A 202 -17.55 1.30 -1.71
CA PHE A 202 -16.68 2.37 -2.22
C PHE A 202 -16.40 2.25 -3.72
N CYS A 203 -16.58 1.08 -4.32
CA CYS A 203 -16.35 0.85 -5.74
C CYS A 203 -17.43 1.53 -6.62
N PRO A 204 -17.10 1.84 -7.88
CA PRO A 204 -18.11 2.16 -8.89
C PRO A 204 -19.18 1.05 -8.99
N PRO A 205 -20.44 1.39 -9.33
CA PRO A 205 -21.51 0.42 -9.54
C PRO A 205 -21.10 -0.72 -10.49
N GLU A 206 -21.60 -1.93 -10.25
CA GLU A 206 -21.34 -3.13 -11.06
C GLU A 206 -19.87 -3.62 -11.09
N THR A 207 -18.98 -3.06 -10.26
CA THR A 207 -17.60 -3.56 -10.14
C THR A 207 -17.59 -5.01 -9.61
N ASP A 208 -17.01 -5.94 -10.38
CA ASP A 208 -16.73 -7.30 -9.91
C ASP A 208 -15.47 -7.30 -9.04
N ALA A 209 -15.65 -7.08 -7.74
CA ALA A 209 -14.61 -7.15 -6.71
C ALA A 209 -14.77 -8.44 -5.88
N ARG A 210 -13.66 -9.13 -5.60
CA ARG A 210 -13.64 -10.42 -4.89
C ARG A 210 -12.49 -10.54 -3.89
N ILE A 211 -12.66 -11.44 -2.93
CA ILE A 211 -11.54 -11.92 -2.11
C ILE A 211 -10.91 -13.12 -2.80
N SER A 212 -9.58 -13.20 -2.74
CA SER A 212 -8.79 -14.33 -3.20
C SER A 212 -7.83 -14.83 -2.12
N THR A 213 -7.53 -16.12 -2.15
CA THR A 213 -6.61 -16.80 -1.22
C THR A 213 -5.39 -17.38 -1.94
N ASP A 214 -5.25 -17.05 -3.23
CA ASP A 214 -4.22 -17.56 -4.11
C ASP A 214 -3.80 -16.46 -5.09
N ALA A 215 -2.66 -15.84 -4.76
CA ALA A 215 -2.02 -14.83 -5.58
C ALA A 215 -1.27 -15.44 -6.78
N GLY A 216 -1.27 -16.77 -6.92
CA GLY A 216 -0.53 -17.51 -7.92
C GLY A 216 0.96 -17.52 -7.58
N ARG A 217 1.53 -18.73 -7.45
CA ARG A 217 2.94 -19.05 -7.12
C ARG A 217 3.98 -18.52 -8.14
N TYR A 218 3.94 -17.22 -8.40
CA TYR A 218 4.78 -16.45 -9.32
C TYR A 218 5.17 -15.13 -8.65
N LEU A 219 5.48 -14.09 -9.43
CA LEU A 219 5.97 -12.81 -8.90
C LEU A 219 4.95 -12.04 -8.07
N CYS A 220 3.64 -12.17 -8.36
CA CYS A 220 2.58 -11.55 -7.56
C CYS A 220 2.55 -12.08 -6.13
N GLU A 221 2.60 -13.40 -5.94
CA GLU A 221 2.70 -13.97 -4.60
C GLU A 221 4.08 -13.76 -3.98
N PHE A 222 5.15 -13.78 -4.79
CA PHE A 222 6.52 -13.59 -4.32
C PHE A 222 6.72 -12.20 -3.71
N ILE A 223 6.30 -11.12 -4.38
CA ILE A 223 6.37 -9.76 -3.82
C ILE A 223 5.50 -9.62 -2.57
N PHE A 224 4.31 -10.24 -2.57
CA PHE A 224 3.41 -10.19 -1.43
C PHE A 224 4.03 -10.88 -0.20
N TYR A 225 4.57 -12.10 -0.38
CA TYR A 225 5.27 -12.82 0.67
C TYR A 225 6.55 -12.09 1.11
N THR A 226 7.34 -11.54 0.17
CA THR A 226 8.57 -10.78 0.47
C THR A 226 8.28 -9.64 1.45
N SER A 227 7.27 -8.81 1.15
CA SER A 227 6.90 -7.67 1.99
C SER A 227 6.33 -8.11 3.34
N LEU A 228 5.47 -9.13 3.37
CA LEU A 228 4.95 -9.70 4.61
C LEU A 228 6.07 -10.29 5.49
N ALA A 229 7.01 -10.99 4.88
CA ALA A 229 8.15 -11.63 5.55
C ALA A 229 9.11 -10.60 6.12
N GLN A 230 9.39 -9.51 5.40
CA GLN A 230 10.21 -8.41 5.90
C GLN A 230 9.57 -7.76 7.15
N ALA A 231 8.26 -7.50 7.11
CA ALA A 231 7.54 -6.98 8.28
C ALA A 231 7.54 -7.98 9.45
N TYR A 232 7.28 -9.26 9.17
CA TYR A 232 7.29 -10.33 10.17
C TYR A 232 8.66 -10.45 10.86
N HIS A 233 9.72 -10.59 10.07
CA HIS A 233 11.08 -10.75 10.57
C HIS A 233 11.59 -9.51 11.32
N GLY A 234 11.16 -8.32 10.91
CA GLY A 234 11.47 -7.06 11.59
C GLY A 234 10.64 -6.79 12.85
N GLY A 235 9.72 -7.67 13.25
CA GLY A 235 8.88 -7.44 14.43
C GLY A 235 7.91 -6.26 14.25
N HIS A 236 7.36 -6.10 13.04
CA HIS A 236 6.43 -5.03 12.70
C HIS A 236 5.07 -5.56 12.27
N ASP A 237 4.08 -4.67 12.30
CA ASP A 237 2.77 -4.94 11.72
C ASP A 237 2.91 -5.30 10.24
N ARG A 238 2.23 -6.36 9.83
CA ARG A 238 2.20 -6.86 8.46
C ARG A 238 1.11 -6.11 7.69
N ASN A 239 1.31 -4.81 7.53
CA ASN A 239 0.38 -3.87 6.89
C ASN A 239 0.44 -3.90 5.35
N VAL A 240 0.51 -5.11 4.78
CA VAL A 240 0.69 -5.33 3.34
C VAL A 240 -0.60 -5.90 2.74
N SER A 241 -1.02 -5.34 1.61
CA SER A 241 -2.15 -5.84 0.80
C SER A 241 -1.71 -6.03 -0.65
N PHE A 242 -2.37 -6.96 -1.35
CA PHE A 242 -2.13 -7.21 -2.76
C PHE A 242 -3.43 -7.17 -3.56
N LEU A 243 -3.47 -6.37 -4.62
CA LEU A 243 -4.60 -6.27 -5.55
C LEU A 243 -4.23 -6.88 -6.90
N HIS A 244 -4.94 -7.93 -7.28
CA HIS A 244 -4.97 -8.38 -8.66
C HIS A 244 -5.96 -7.56 -9.48
N VAL A 245 -5.49 -7.07 -10.62
CA VAL A 245 -6.27 -6.31 -11.60
C VAL A 245 -6.39 -7.09 -12.93
N PRO A 246 -7.42 -6.83 -13.75
CA PRO A 246 -7.47 -7.31 -15.13
C PRO A 246 -6.27 -6.83 -15.95
N ALA A 247 -5.92 -7.57 -17.02
CA ALA A 247 -4.76 -7.26 -17.85
C ALA A 247 -5.02 -6.21 -18.94
N THR A 248 -6.26 -5.78 -19.14
CA THR A 248 -6.60 -4.80 -20.17
C THR A 248 -6.02 -3.42 -19.81
N CYS A 249 -5.58 -2.70 -20.84
CA CYS A 249 -4.87 -1.43 -20.69
C CYS A 249 -5.56 -0.30 -21.49
N LEU A 250 -6.87 -0.43 -21.77
CA LEU A 250 -7.64 0.66 -22.38
C LEU A 250 -7.79 1.79 -21.35
N ASP A 251 -7.88 3.04 -21.80
CA ASP A 251 -7.98 4.19 -20.90
C ASP A 251 -9.15 4.05 -19.90
N GLU A 252 -10.30 3.55 -20.37
CA GLU A 252 -11.47 3.27 -19.52
C GLU A 252 -11.21 2.19 -18.46
N ASP A 253 -10.39 1.17 -18.78
CA ASP A 253 -10.02 0.12 -17.83
C ASP A 253 -9.03 0.64 -16.78
N ILE A 254 -8.11 1.52 -17.18
CA ILE A 254 -7.16 2.15 -16.25
C ILE A 254 -7.88 3.12 -15.32
N GLU A 255 -8.84 3.91 -15.82
CA GLU A 255 -9.67 4.78 -14.99
C GLU A 255 -10.55 3.96 -14.02
N LEU A 256 -11.19 2.89 -14.48
CA LEU A 256 -11.93 1.99 -13.59
C LEU A 256 -10.99 1.37 -12.54
N GLY A 257 -9.83 0.88 -12.95
CA GLY A 257 -8.84 0.30 -12.06
C GLY A 257 -8.34 1.28 -10.99
N LYS A 258 -8.17 2.57 -11.36
CA LYS A 258 -7.85 3.66 -10.43
C LYS A 258 -8.93 3.82 -9.37
N GLU A 259 -10.20 3.92 -9.77
CA GLU A 259 -11.32 4.05 -8.85
C GLU A 259 -11.45 2.83 -7.91
N VAL A 260 -11.22 1.62 -8.44
CA VAL A 260 -11.23 0.38 -7.64
C VAL A 260 -10.06 0.33 -6.64
N ALA A 261 -8.87 0.79 -7.02
CA ALA A 261 -7.72 0.87 -6.13
C ALA A 261 -7.93 1.92 -5.02
N ILE A 262 -8.50 3.09 -5.35
CA ILE A 262 -8.90 4.09 -4.35
C ILE A 262 -9.96 3.52 -3.40
N ALA A 263 -10.96 2.81 -3.93
CA ALA A 263 -11.98 2.13 -3.13
C ALA A 263 -11.37 1.07 -2.19
N LEU A 264 -10.35 0.33 -2.64
CA LEU A 264 -9.65 -0.64 -1.82
C LEU A 264 -8.91 0.05 -0.67
N ILE A 265 -8.23 1.17 -0.94
CA ILE A 265 -7.53 1.95 0.09
C ILE A 265 -8.53 2.47 1.13
N LYS A 266 -9.69 3.00 0.71
CA LYS A 266 -10.76 3.42 1.63
C LYS A 266 -11.25 2.26 2.51
N ALA A 267 -11.42 1.08 1.92
CA ALA A 267 -11.85 -0.12 2.64
C ALA A 267 -10.79 -0.61 3.64
N LEU A 268 -9.50 -0.60 3.27
CA LEU A 268 -8.39 -0.94 4.16
C LEU A 268 -8.33 0.02 5.34
N VAL A 269 -8.37 1.33 5.08
CA VAL A 269 -8.38 2.36 6.12
C VAL A 269 -9.55 2.18 7.07
N THR A 270 -10.76 2.01 6.54
CA THR A 270 -11.97 1.82 7.36
C THR A 270 -11.87 0.55 8.19
N SER A 271 -11.60 -0.58 7.53
CA SER A 271 -11.54 -1.90 8.19
C SER A 271 -10.44 -1.98 9.24
N TRP A 272 -9.28 -1.36 9.01
CA TRP A 272 -8.16 -1.40 9.96
C TRP A 272 -8.26 -0.34 11.06
N SER A 273 -9.10 0.68 10.89
CA SER A 273 -9.41 1.67 11.94
C SER A 273 -10.49 1.19 12.90
N ASP A 274 -11.40 0.33 12.45
CA ASP A 274 -12.51 -0.14 13.28
C ASP A 274 -12.01 -1.09 14.37
N GLU A 275 -12.16 -0.70 15.64
CA GLU A 275 -12.07 -1.60 16.79
C GLU A 275 -13.24 -2.61 16.74
N GLN A 276 -13.16 -3.60 15.86
CA GLN A 276 -14.00 -4.78 16.03
C GLN A 276 -13.44 -5.57 17.20
N VAL A 277 -14.03 -5.35 18.37
CA VAL A 277 -13.92 -6.24 19.53
C VAL A 277 -14.14 -7.66 19.00
N PRO A 278 -13.21 -8.61 19.22
CA PRO A 278 -13.41 -9.97 18.78
C PRO A 278 -14.72 -10.47 19.39
N SER A 279 -15.65 -10.88 18.52
CA SER A 279 -16.80 -11.65 18.95
C SER A 279 -16.26 -12.91 19.62
N ASN A 280 -16.26 -12.93 20.95
CA ASN A 280 -15.96 -14.13 21.70
C ASN A 280 -16.95 -15.24 21.29
N PRO A 281 -16.49 -16.51 21.28
CA PRO A 281 -17.10 -17.61 20.54
C PRO A 281 -18.53 -17.95 20.96
#